data_AF-A0A924NSU4-F1
#
_entry.id   AF-A0A924NSU4-F1
#
_cell.length_a   1.000
_cell.length_b   1.000
_cell.length_c   1.000
_cell.angle_alpha   90.00
_cell.angle_beta   90.00
_cell.angle_gamma   90.00
#
_symmetry.space_group_name_H-M   'P 1'
#
loop_
_entity.id
_entity.type
_entity.pdbx_description
1 polymer ?
#
loop_
_entity_poly.entity_id
_entity_poly.type
_entity_poly.pdbx_seq_one_letter_code
_entity_poly.pdbx_strand_id
1 'polypeptide(L)'
;IAEAMNMPHSTVSFNLNQLQAVGLIKVEVEPGTRGTQKLCAKRYDELVFQLPGAAAEVAPDVVTVSMPIGSYRHVEARPTCGLASETKIIGLLDDARSFFEPEHLHAQLLWFGKGYVEYAFPNNLPFGAVARSIELSMEICSEAPQYNLEWPSDITLWINGCDVGTWTSPGDMGGTPGLLTPSWWHEDQTTYGMLKRWSVTAQGSMIDGVALLPITLEQLNLNGSNHIKVRIGIKDDARHQGGINLFGRRFGNYPQDLVMRIAYEFPTEAARAQTR
;
A
#
# COMPACT_ATOMS: atom_id res chain seq x y z
N ILE A 1 25.61 7.23 -12.76
CA ILE A 1 24.51 6.38 -13.28
C ILE A 1 25.05 5.12 -13.93
N ALA A 2 25.85 5.19 -15.01
CA ALA A 2 26.37 4.00 -15.70
C ALA A 2 27.18 3.05 -14.79
N GLU A 3 28.07 3.61 -13.97
CA GLU A 3 28.83 2.85 -12.97
C GLU A 3 27.92 2.23 -11.90
N ALA A 4 26.99 3.01 -11.34
CA ALA A 4 26.03 2.54 -10.33
C ALA A 4 25.10 1.42 -10.84
N MET A 5 24.79 1.42 -12.14
CA MET A 5 23.96 0.38 -12.77
C MET A 5 24.77 -0.77 -13.37
N ASN A 6 26.11 -0.70 -13.31
CA ASN A 6 27.01 -1.65 -13.98
C ASN A 6 26.68 -1.87 -15.47
N MET A 7 26.40 -0.78 -16.20
CA MET A 7 26.01 -0.80 -17.62
C MET A 7 26.92 0.08 -18.49
N PRO A 8 27.10 -0.24 -19.79
CA PRO A 8 27.87 0.61 -20.71
C PRO A 8 27.29 2.03 -20.82
N HIS A 9 28.18 3.03 -20.92
CA HIS A 9 27.79 4.44 -21.02
C HIS A 9 26.90 4.73 -22.24
N SER A 10 27.14 4.07 -23.37
CA SER A 10 26.32 4.18 -24.59
C SER A 10 24.87 3.74 -24.35
N THR A 11 24.67 2.61 -23.68
CA THR A 11 23.34 2.07 -23.34
C THR A 11 22.60 2.99 -22.38
N VAL A 12 23.28 3.48 -21.33
CA VAL A 12 22.66 4.40 -20.37
C VAL A 12 22.28 5.73 -21.03
N SER A 13 23.15 6.28 -21.88
CA SER A 13 22.84 7.52 -22.60
C SER A 13 21.65 7.36 -23.56
N PHE A 14 21.55 6.23 -24.26
CA PHE A 14 20.39 5.91 -25.09
C PHE A 14 19.10 5.85 -24.27
N ASN A 15 19.09 5.11 -23.15
CA ASN A 15 17.92 4.98 -22.30
C ASN A 15 17.50 6.32 -21.67
N LEU A 16 18.46 7.14 -21.22
CA LEU A 16 18.20 8.47 -20.68
C LEU A 16 17.55 9.38 -21.73
N ASN A 17 18.02 9.35 -22.98
CA ASN A 17 17.40 10.14 -24.06
C ASN A 17 15.97 9.68 -24.35
N GLN A 18 15.69 8.37 -24.32
CA GLN A 18 14.33 7.85 -24.49
C GLN A 18 13.42 8.32 -23.36
N LEU A 19 13.84 8.15 -22.11
CA LEU A 19 13.11 8.60 -20.92
C LEU A 19 12.88 10.12 -20.92
N GLN A 20 13.86 10.90 -21.39
CA GLN A 20 13.73 12.35 -21.53
C GLN A 20 12.74 12.72 -22.65
N ALA A 21 12.78 12.02 -23.78
CA ALA A 21 11.90 12.28 -24.92
C ALA A 21 10.42 12.03 -24.59
N VAL A 22 10.14 11.00 -23.79
CA VAL A 22 8.79 10.74 -23.26
C VAL A 22 8.47 11.54 -21.99
N GLY A 23 9.40 12.40 -21.55
CA GLY A 23 9.21 13.32 -20.44
C GLY A 23 9.19 12.68 -19.05
N LEU A 24 9.65 11.44 -18.88
CA LEU A 24 9.68 10.74 -17.59
C LEU A 24 10.80 11.24 -16.66
N ILE A 25 11.88 11.77 -17.25
CA ILE A 25 12.99 12.36 -16.52
C ILE A 25 13.29 13.77 -17.06
N LYS A 26 13.81 14.63 -16.18
CA LYS A 26 14.43 15.89 -16.56
C LYS A 26 15.93 15.66 -16.71
N VAL A 27 16.52 16.18 -17.79
CA VAL A 27 17.96 16.16 -18.00
C VAL A 27 18.44 17.57 -18.24
N GLU A 28 19.32 18.06 -17.37
CA GLU A 28 20.01 19.34 -17.52
C GLU A 28 21.47 19.09 -17.85
N VAL A 29 22.05 19.91 -18.72
CA VAL A 29 23.46 19.79 -19.11
C VAL A 29 24.23 20.91 -18.42
N GLU A 30 25.16 20.54 -17.55
CA GLU A 30 26.05 21.46 -16.85
C GLU A 30 27.52 21.23 -17.22
N PRO A 31 28.38 22.27 -17.08
CA PRO A 31 29.82 22.09 -17.18
C PRO A 31 30.31 21.23 -16.01
N GLY A 32 30.87 20.06 -16.32
CA GLY A 32 31.49 19.17 -15.34
C GLY A 32 32.99 19.41 -15.18
N THR A 33 33.62 18.69 -14.25
CA THR A 33 35.07 18.78 -13.97
C THR A 33 35.95 18.43 -15.19
N ARG A 34 35.40 17.65 -16.14
CA ARG A 34 35.96 17.41 -17.48
C ARG A 34 34.82 17.26 -18.50
N GLY A 35 34.55 18.32 -19.27
CA GLY A 35 33.54 18.31 -20.33
C GLY A 35 32.13 18.64 -19.82
N THR A 36 31.11 18.22 -20.57
CA THR A 36 29.70 18.42 -20.19
C THR A 36 29.17 17.22 -19.43
N GLN A 37 28.39 17.48 -18.38
CA GLN A 37 27.76 16.46 -17.56
C GLN A 37 26.24 16.62 -17.62
N LYS A 38 25.52 15.49 -17.67
CA LYS A 38 24.06 15.45 -17.64
C LYS A 38 23.58 15.19 -16.21
N LEU A 39 22.91 16.17 -15.60
CA LEU A 39 22.17 16.01 -14.36
C LEU A 39 20.78 15.48 -14.68
N CYS A 40 20.47 14.28 -14.21
CA CYS A 40 19.19 13.62 -14.46
C CYS A 40 18.38 13.62 -13.17
N ALA A 41 17.14 14.11 -13.22
CA ALA A 41 16.20 14.07 -12.10
C ALA A 41 14.90 13.36 -12.54
N LYS A 42 14.28 12.61 -11.63
CA LYS A 42 12.94 12.05 -11.88
C LYS A 42 11.93 13.20 -12.02
N ARG A 43 10.96 13.05 -12.94
CA ARG A 43 9.88 14.04 -13.09
C ARG A 43 8.62 13.67 -12.32
N TYR A 44 8.41 12.37 -12.12
CA TYR A 44 7.26 11.82 -11.42
C TYR A 44 7.76 10.92 -10.30
N ASP A 45 7.08 10.97 -9.16
CA ASP A 45 7.34 10.07 -8.03
C ASP A 45 6.69 8.70 -8.23
N GLU A 46 5.61 8.65 -9.01
CA GLU A 46 4.83 7.45 -9.27
C GLU A 46 4.30 7.44 -10.72
N LEU A 47 4.29 6.26 -11.36
CA LEU A 47 3.74 6.04 -12.69
C LEU A 47 2.71 4.92 -12.64
N VAL A 48 1.43 5.27 -12.82
CA VAL A 48 0.33 4.31 -12.80
C VAL A 48 -0.08 3.99 -14.24
N PHE A 49 0.16 2.76 -14.67
CA PHE A 49 -0.30 2.28 -15.97
C PHE A 49 -1.67 1.63 -15.82
N GLN A 50 -2.73 2.35 -16.20
CA GLN A 50 -4.05 1.75 -16.39
C GLN A 50 -4.14 1.21 -17.82
N LEU A 51 -3.99 -0.11 -17.99
CA LEU A 51 -4.09 -0.77 -19.28
C LEU A 51 -5.57 -1.06 -19.60
N PRO A 52 -6.18 -0.40 -20.60
CA PRO A 52 -7.55 -0.71 -21.00
C PRO A 52 -7.57 -2.09 -21.67
N GLY A 53 -8.34 -3.03 -21.12
CA GLY A 53 -8.41 -4.42 -21.57
C GLY A 53 -7.96 -5.46 -20.53
N ALA A 54 -7.38 -5.03 -19.41
CA ALA A 54 -7.25 -5.83 -18.19
C ALA A 54 -8.46 -5.65 -17.25
N ALA A 55 -9.66 -5.48 -17.82
CA ALA A 55 -10.84 -5.97 -17.13
C ALA A 55 -10.58 -7.46 -17.02
N ALA A 56 -10.04 -7.86 -15.86
CA ALA A 56 -9.60 -9.20 -15.57
C ALA A 56 -10.62 -10.15 -16.19
N GLU A 57 -10.18 -11.02 -17.11
CA GLU A 57 -10.65 -12.38 -16.98
C GLU A 57 -10.46 -12.66 -15.49
N VAL A 58 -11.56 -12.67 -14.73
CA VAL A 58 -11.53 -13.09 -13.35
C VAL A 58 -10.97 -14.48 -13.48
N ALA A 59 -9.65 -14.61 -13.27
CA ALA A 59 -8.99 -15.89 -13.34
C ALA A 59 -9.85 -16.75 -12.41
N PRO A 60 -10.44 -17.85 -12.90
CA PRO A 60 -11.46 -18.59 -12.16
C PRO A 60 -10.97 -18.97 -10.76
N ASP A 61 -9.65 -19.01 -10.60
CA ASP A 61 -8.94 -19.38 -9.39
C ASP A 61 -8.43 -18.17 -8.56
N VAL A 62 -9.09 -17.01 -8.63
CA VAL A 62 -8.79 -15.85 -7.77
C VAL A 62 -10.03 -15.34 -7.04
N VAL A 63 -9.94 -15.29 -5.72
CA VAL A 63 -10.92 -14.63 -4.84
C VAL A 63 -10.48 -13.18 -4.61
N THR A 64 -11.38 -12.22 -4.82
CA THR A 64 -11.12 -10.79 -4.56
C THR A 64 -12.13 -10.24 -3.56
N VAL A 65 -11.65 -9.50 -2.56
CA VAL A 65 -12.48 -8.84 -1.55
C VAL A 65 -12.02 -7.40 -1.39
N SER A 66 -12.95 -6.46 -1.46
CA SER A 66 -12.72 -5.05 -1.11
C SER A 66 -13.27 -4.76 0.29
N MET A 67 -12.43 -4.25 1.18
CA MET A 67 -12.77 -3.90 2.56
C MET A 67 -12.67 -2.38 2.74
N PRO A 68 -13.80 -1.68 2.99
CA PRO A 68 -13.78 -0.25 3.32
C PRO A 68 -12.83 0.04 4.48
N ILE A 69 -12.07 1.13 4.39
CA ILE A 69 -11.08 1.49 5.41
C ILE A 69 -11.72 1.74 6.79
N GLY A 70 -12.99 2.13 6.81
CA GLY A 70 -13.78 2.32 8.02
C GLY A 70 -14.27 1.04 8.69
N SER A 71 -14.23 -0.11 7.99
CA SER A 71 -14.79 -1.39 8.47
C SER A 71 -13.81 -2.20 9.33
N TYR A 72 -13.00 -1.52 10.15
CA TYR A 72 -12.12 -2.20 11.11
C TYR A 72 -12.93 -2.85 12.25
N ARG A 73 -12.37 -3.94 12.77
CA ARG A 73 -12.91 -4.68 13.92
C ARG A 73 -12.26 -4.26 15.24
N HIS A 74 -10.96 -3.98 15.20
CA HIS A 74 -10.20 -3.46 16.35
C HIS A 74 -9.36 -2.27 15.91
N VAL A 75 -9.20 -1.31 16.80
CA VAL A 75 -8.41 -0.11 16.58
C VAL A 75 -7.75 0.30 17.88
N GLU A 76 -6.48 0.66 17.79
CA GLU A 76 -5.76 1.43 18.80
C GLU A 76 -5.17 2.63 18.07
N ALA A 77 -5.82 3.79 18.15
CA ALA A 77 -5.36 5.03 17.53
C ALA A 77 -4.89 5.99 18.62
N ARG A 78 -3.75 6.64 18.42
CA ARG A 78 -3.26 7.72 19.27
C ARG A 78 -3.07 8.99 18.45
N PRO A 79 -3.27 10.17 19.06
CA PRO A 79 -3.07 11.44 18.40
C PRO A 79 -1.65 11.61 17.81
N THR A 80 -1.49 12.40 16.76
CA THR A 80 -2.56 13.07 15.99
C THR A 80 -3.43 12.05 15.25
N CYS A 81 -4.76 12.19 15.26
CA CYS A 81 -5.66 11.15 14.71
C CYS A 81 -7.02 11.69 14.27
N GLY A 82 -7.66 10.96 13.36
CA GLY A 82 -9.01 11.31 12.91
C GLY A 82 -9.53 10.48 11.75
N LEU A 83 -10.71 10.88 11.31
CA LEU A 83 -11.48 10.25 10.24
C LEU A 83 -12.13 11.33 9.38
N ALA A 84 -12.16 11.12 8.07
CA ALA A 84 -12.91 11.96 7.13
C ALA A 84 -13.70 11.09 6.16
N SER A 85 -14.93 11.51 5.86
CA SER A 85 -15.76 10.95 4.80
C SER A 85 -15.54 11.70 3.48
N GLU A 86 -16.35 11.43 2.47
CA GLU A 86 -16.39 12.22 1.23
C GLU A 86 -16.81 13.68 1.46
N THR A 87 -17.49 13.99 2.58
CA THR A 87 -18.20 15.27 2.75
C THR A 87 -17.87 16.02 4.03
N LYS A 88 -17.26 15.38 5.04
CA LYS A 88 -16.93 16.00 6.32
C LYS A 88 -15.91 15.21 7.13
N ILE A 89 -15.36 15.85 8.16
CA ILE A 89 -14.73 15.16 9.29
C ILE A 89 -15.77 14.31 10.02
N ILE A 90 -15.38 13.10 10.43
CA ILE A 90 -16.18 12.22 11.28
C ILE A 90 -15.67 12.36 12.73
N GLY A 91 -16.56 12.74 13.64
CA GLY A 91 -16.22 12.92 15.05
C GLY A 91 -15.36 14.16 15.32
N LEU A 92 -14.50 14.07 16.33
CA LEU A 92 -13.57 15.10 16.75
C LEU A 92 -12.13 14.74 16.32
N LEU A 93 -11.37 15.75 15.90
CA LEU A 93 -9.94 15.65 15.63
C LEU A 93 -9.16 15.36 16.91
N ASP A 94 -8.14 14.52 16.80
CA ASP A 94 -7.23 14.12 17.87
C ASP A 94 -7.92 13.45 19.07
N ASP A 95 -9.10 12.88 18.83
CA ASP A 95 -9.85 12.11 19.81
C ASP A 95 -10.05 10.68 19.32
N ALA A 96 -9.39 9.72 19.99
CA ALA A 96 -9.50 8.31 19.67
C ALA A 96 -10.94 7.77 19.78
N ARG A 97 -11.83 8.46 20.52
CA ARG A 97 -13.26 8.08 20.61
C ARG A 97 -13.98 8.23 19.28
N SER A 98 -13.51 9.10 18.39
CA SER A 98 -14.06 9.29 17.04
C SER A 98 -14.04 8.01 16.20
N PHE A 99 -13.11 7.09 16.49
CA PHE A 99 -13.04 5.77 15.85
C PHE A 99 -14.15 4.80 16.29
N PHE A 100 -15.06 5.23 17.15
CA PHE A 100 -16.24 4.45 17.53
C PHE A 100 -17.55 5.14 17.12
N GLU A 101 -17.48 6.30 16.46
CA GLU A 101 -18.65 6.96 15.89
C GLU A 101 -19.26 6.10 14.79
N PRO A 102 -20.57 5.80 14.77
CA PRO A 102 -21.17 4.91 13.76
C PRO A 102 -20.87 5.28 12.31
N GLU A 103 -20.65 6.57 12.04
CA GLU A 103 -20.27 7.10 10.73
C GLU A 103 -18.86 6.67 10.28
N HIS A 104 -18.03 6.07 11.15
CA HIS A 104 -16.68 5.57 10.82
C HIS A 104 -16.70 4.61 9.63
N LEU A 105 -17.80 3.88 9.41
CA LEU A 105 -18.01 2.99 8.26
C LEU A 105 -17.96 3.72 6.91
N HIS A 106 -18.19 5.03 6.90
CA HIS A 106 -18.13 5.89 5.72
C HIS A 106 -16.79 6.61 5.55
N ALA A 107 -15.80 6.33 6.40
CA ALA A 107 -14.48 6.92 6.28
C ALA A 107 -13.85 6.63 4.90
N GLN A 108 -13.29 7.67 4.31
CA GLN A 108 -12.52 7.67 3.07
C GLN A 108 -11.07 8.14 3.30
N LEU A 109 -10.80 8.76 4.45
CA LEU A 109 -9.46 8.90 5.01
C LEU A 109 -9.52 8.53 6.50
N LEU A 110 -8.57 7.74 6.98
CA LEU A 110 -8.28 7.59 8.40
C LEU A 110 -6.81 7.85 8.69
N TRP A 111 -6.51 8.40 9.86
CA TRP A 111 -5.13 8.64 10.25
C TRP A 111 -4.90 8.54 11.75
N PHE A 112 -3.68 8.16 12.11
CA PHE A 112 -3.23 8.15 13.50
C PHE A 112 -1.69 8.20 13.58
N GLY A 113 -1.16 8.89 14.58
CA GLY A 113 0.28 9.02 14.83
C GLY A 113 0.92 7.74 15.37
N LYS A 114 0.16 6.92 16.12
CA LYS A 114 0.62 5.63 16.64
C LYS A 114 -0.50 4.63 16.85
N GLY A 115 -0.16 3.35 16.66
CA GLY A 115 -1.01 2.21 16.97
C GLY A 115 -1.35 1.41 15.72
N TYR A 116 -2.59 0.90 15.62
CA TYR A 116 -3.01 0.03 14.53
C TYR A 116 -4.51 0.04 14.28
N VAL A 117 -4.88 -0.39 13.08
CA VAL A 117 -6.23 -0.85 12.72
C VAL A 117 -6.18 -2.30 12.29
N GLU A 118 -7.18 -3.08 12.70
CA GLU A 118 -7.31 -4.50 12.41
C GLU A 118 -8.67 -4.80 11.77
N TYR A 119 -8.64 -5.48 10.64
CA TYR A 119 -9.77 -5.85 9.81
C TYR A 119 -9.98 -7.37 9.84
N ALA A 120 -11.23 -7.78 9.64
CA ALA A 120 -11.60 -9.18 9.46
C ALA A 120 -12.12 -9.39 8.04
N PHE A 121 -11.23 -9.79 7.13
CA PHE A 121 -11.62 -10.13 5.76
C PHE A 121 -12.36 -11.47 5.76
N PRO A 122 -13.48 -11.60 5.03
CA PRO A 122 -14.12 -12.90 4.83
C PRO A 122 -13.15 -13.85 4.16
N ASN A 123 -13.01 -15.06 4.71
CA ASN A 123 -12.21 -16.09 4.09
C ASN A 123 -13.04 -16.85 3.06
N ASN A 124 -13.05 -16.32 1.83
CA ASN A 124 -13.79 -16.89 0.72
C ASN A 124 -12.97 -17.92 -0.09
N LEU A 125 -11.86 -18.43 0.46
CA LEU A 125 -11.09 -19.50 -0.17
C LEU A 125 -11.98 -20.76 -0.29
N PRO A 126 -12.19 -21.31 -1.50
CA PRO A 126 -13.09 -22.45 -1.67
C PRO A 126 -12.65 -23.68 -0.88
N PHE A 127 -13.62 -24.45 -0.39
CA PHE A 127 -13.33 -25.69 0.33
C PHE A 127 -12.54 -26.66 -0.54
N GLY A 128 -11.42 -27.15 -0.01
CA GLY A 128 -10.52 -28.07 -0.72
C GLY A 128 -9.57 -27.40 -1.71
N ALA A 129 -9.59 -26.07 -1.85
CA ALA A 129 -8.59 -25.32 -2.57
C ALA A 129 -7.33 -25.09 -1.70
N VAL A 130 -6.19 -24.89 -2.37
CA VAL A 130 -4.90 -24.53 -1.77
C VAL A 130 -4.54 -23.14 -2.27
N ALA A 131 -4.30 -22.20 -1.35
CA ALA A 131 -3.84 -20.86 -1.71
C ALA A 131 -2.43 -20.93 -2.31
N ARG A 132 -2.22 -20.18 -3.39
CA ARG A 132 -0.94 -20.01 -4.11
C ARG A 132 -0.31 -18.65 -3.84
N SER A 133 -1.13 -17.64 -3.61
CA SER A 133 -0.71 -16.35 -3.09
C SER A 133 -1.85 -15.64 -2.37
N ILE A 134 -1.49 -14.76 -1.45
CA ILE A 134 -2.38 -13.73 -0.92
C ILE A 134 -1.72 -12.38 -1.17
N GLU A 135 -2.50 -11.43 -1.67
CA GLU A 135 -2.09 -10.06 -1.96
C GLU A 135 -3.03 -9.11 -1.22
N LEU A 136 -2.48 -8.03 -0.67
CA LEU A 136 -3.22 -6.94 -0.08
C LEU A 136 -2.69 -5.62 -0.65
N SER A 137 -3.56 -4.86 -1.31
CA SER A 137 -3.24 -3.53 -1.83
C SER A 137 -4.05 -2.43 -1.17
N MET A 138 -3.42 -1.28 -0.95
CA MET A 138 -4.04 -0.10 -0.35
C MET A 138 -3.25 1.17 -0.72
N GLU A 139 -3.94 2.30 -0.78
CA GLU A 139 -3.27 3.60 -0.82
C GLU A 139 -2.95 4.06 0.61
N ILE A 140 -1.69 4.40 0.87
CA ILE A 140 -1.18 4.64 2.22
C ILE A 140 0.07 5.55 2.21
N CYS A 141 0.23 6.37 3.25
CA CYS A 141 1.44 7.16 3.52
C CYS A 141 1.62 7.41 5.03
N SER A 142 2.67 8.11 5.43
CA SER A 142 2.86 8.53 6.82
C SER A 142 1.96 9.71 7.19
N GLU A 143 1.93 10.07 8.46
CA GLU A 143 1.10 11.14 9.02
C GLU A 143 1.95 12.15 9.79
N ALA A 144 1.80 13.42 9.44
CA ALA A 144 2.44 14.57 10.04
C ALA A 144 1.39 15.65 10.32
N PRO A 145 1.65 16.58 11.26
CA PRO A 145 0.86 17.81 11.32
C PRO A 145 0.92 18.51 9.96
N GLN A 146 -0.24 18.82 9.37
CA GLN A 146 -0.37 19.31 7.98
C GLN A 146 0.08 18.27 6.96
N TYR A 147 1.21 18.51 6.28
CA TYR A 147 1.89 17.53 5.46
C TYR A 147 3.40 17.76 5.53
N ASN A 148 4.19 16.70 5.34
CA ASN A 148 5.64 16.79 5.29
C ASN A 148 6.21 15.62 4.48
N LEU A 149 6.73 15.94 3.30
CA LEU A 149 7.30 14.97 2.36
C LEU A 149 8.56 14.26 2.89
N GLU A 150 9.16 14.75 3.99
CA GLU A 150 10.32 14.17 4.67
C GLU A 150 9.97 13.74 6.11
N TRP A 151 8.89 12.95 6.24
CA TRP A 151 8.39 12.45 7.52
C TRP A 151 8.23 10.93 7.51
N PRO A 152 9.32 10.16 7.66
CA PRO A 152 9.25 8.72 7.44
C PRO A 152 8.41 8.00 8.49
N SER A 153 7.76 6.91 8.09
CA SER A 153 7.03 6.03 9.00
C SER A 153 7.18 4.56 8.58
N ASP A 154 7.54 3.71 9.55
CA ASP A 154 7.72 2.28 9.37
C ASP A 154 6.38 1.55 9.57
N ILE A 155 5.65 1.40 8.47
CA ILE A 155 4.30 0.83 8.45
C ILE A 155 4.39 -0.68 8.24
N THR A 156 3.85 -1.46 9.16
CA THR A 156 3.89 -2.93 9.11
C THR A 156 2.53 -3.52 8.81
N LEU A 157 2.54 -4.58 7.99
CA LEU A 157 1.39 -5.44 7.74
C LEU A 157 1.51 -6.73 8.54
N TRP A 158 0.43 -7.13 9.21
CA TRP A 158 0.28 -8.48 9.75
C TRP A 158 -0.93 -9.18 9.15
N ILE A 159 -0.77 -10.47 8.85
CA ILE A 159 -1.86 -11.35 8.41
C ILE A 159 -1.93 -12.53 9.36
N ASN A 160 -3.11 -12.78 9.95
CA ASN A 160 -3.34 -13.82 10.96
C ASN A 160 -2.33 -13.77 12.13
N GLY A 161 -1.86 -12.56 12.46
CA GLY A 161 -0.88 -12.33 13.53
C GLY A 161 0.59 -12.52 13.10
N CYS A 162 0.85 -13.01 11.89
CA CYS A 162 2.20 -13.11 11.34
C CYS A 162 2.63 -11.76 10.77
N ASP A 163 3.83 -11.31 11.13
CA ASP A 163 4.47 -10.11 10.57
C ASP A 163 4.86 -10.36 9.11
N VAL A 164 4.10 -9.79 8.17
CA VAL A 164 4.35 -9.93 6.74
C VAL A 164 5.49 -9.02 6.29
N GLY A 165 5.73 -7.94 7.02
CA GLY A 165 6.87 -7.05 6.82
C GLY A 165 6.49 -5.58 6.83
N THR A 166 7.54 -4.76 6.89
CA THR A 166 7.47 -3.31 7.10
C THR A 166 7.86 -2.57 5.83
N TRP A 167 7.08 -1.53 5.49
CA TRP A 167 7.42 -0.54 4.48
C TRP A 167 7.66 0.80 5.15
N THR A 168 8.79 1.43 4.84
CA THR A 168 9.05 2.80 5.28
C THR A 168 8.44 3.75 4.25
N SER A 169 7.33 4.39 4.61
CA SER A 169 6.81 5.54 3.88
C SER A 169 7.82 6.68 3.95
N PRO A 170 8.09 7.43 2.87
CA PRO A 170 9.05 8.52 2.89
C PRO A 170 8.51 9.79 3.58
N GLY A 171 7.19 9.99 3.59
CA GLY A 171 6.58 11.24 4.02
C GLY A 171 5.05 11.27 3.89
N ASP A 172 4.49 12.30 4.51
CA ASP A 172 3.07 12.66 4.47
C ASP A 172 2.83 13.46 3.19
N MET A 173 1.98 12.92 2.32
CA MET A 173 1.85 13.40 0.95
C MET A 173 0.71 14.42 0.83
N GLY A 174 1.08 15.70 0.80
CA GLY A 174 0.19 16.84 0.61
C GLY A 174 0.77 17.90 -0.31
N GLY A 175 0.17 19.09 -0.33
CA GLY A 175 0.61 20.22 -1.16
C GLY A 175 0.25 20.12 -2.65
N THR A 176 -0.40 19.03 -3.07
CA THR A 176 -1.05 18.90 -4.38
C THR A 176 -2.35 18.13 -4.21
N PRO A 177 -3.47 18.53 -4.84
CA PRO A 177 -4.72 17.79 -4.72
C PRO A 177 -4.57 16.36 -5.26
N GLY A 178 -4.99 15.37 -4.46
CA GLY A 178 -5.16 14.00 -4.95
C GLY A 178 -6.36 13.91 -5.90
N LEU A 179 -6.33 13.00 -6.86
CA LEU A 179 -7.33 12.86 -7.93
C LEU A 179 -8.78 12.75 -7.41
N LEU A 180 -8.96 12.09 -6.28
CA LEU A 180 -10.26 11.81 -5.64
C LEU A 180 -10.47 12.64 -4.37
N THR A 181 -9.50 13.46 -3.98
CA THR A 181 -9.58 14.25 -2.74
C THR A 181 -10.75 15.23 -2.83
N PRO A 182 -11.68 15.23 -1.86
CA PRO A 182 -12.81 16.15 -1.86
C PRO A 182 -12.37 17.62 -1.80
N SER A 183 -13.10 18.50 -2.50
CA SER A 183 -12.77 19.93 -2.57
C SER A 183 -12.92 20.71 -1.25
N TRP A 184 -13.60 20.14 -0.26
CA TRP A 184 -13.70 20.73 1.08
C TRP A 184 -12.47 20.42 1.95
N TRP A 185 -11.67 19.42 1.56
CA TRP A 185 -10.44 19.07 2.25
C TRP A 185 -9.36 20.08 1.92
N HIS A 186 -8.66 20.57 2.94
CA HIS A 186 -7.65 21.60 2.76
C HIS A 186 -6.38 21.01 2.14
N GLU A 187 -5.81 21.72 1.16
CA GLU A 187 -4.57 21.31 0.47
C GLU A 187 -3.32 21.35 1.37
N ASP A 188 -3.43 22.00 2.54
CA ASP A 188 -2.40 22.02 3.58
C ASP A 188 -2.40 20.76 4.45
N GLN A 189 -3.30 19.82 4.21
CA GLN A 189 -3.32 18.50 4.84
C GLN A 189 -2.80 17.44 3.87
N THR A 190 -2.62 16.21 4.36
CA THR A 190 -2.42 15.03 3.51
C THR A 190 -3.56 14.90 2.51
N THR A 191 -3.24 14.77 1.23
CA THR A 191 -4.24 14.65 0.16
C THR A 191 -4.17 13.32 -0.56
N TYR A 192 -3.04 12.61 -0.54
CA TYR A 192 -2.91 11.31 -1.20
C TYR A 192 -1.92 10.39 -0.50
N GLY A 193 -1.79 9.16 -1.01
CA GLY A 193 -0.80 8.19 -0.60
C GLY A 193 -0.14 7.51 -1.79
N MET A 194 0.66 6.50 -1.49
CA MET A 194 1.23 5.61 -2.51
C MET A 194 0.43 4.32 -2.54
N LEU A 195 0.18 3.77 -3.73
CA LEU A 195 -0.43 2.45 -3.82
C LEU A 195 0.62 1.39 -3.50
N LYS A 196 0.46 0.74 -2.35
CA LYS A 196 1.35 -0.32 -1.89
C LYS A 196 0.67 -1.66 -1.99
N ARG A 197 1.44 -2.69 -2.35
CA ARG A 197 0.95 -4.05 -2.52
C ARG A 197 1.88 -5.02 -1.80
N TRP A 198 1.40 -5.55 -0.68
CA TRP A 198 2.04 -6.70 -0.04
C TRP A 198 1.54 -7.98 -0.67
N SER A 199 2.42 -8.95 -0.84
CA SER A 199 2.00 -10.32 -1.17
C SER A 199 2.82 -11.36 -0.42
N VAL A 200 2.20 -12.51 -0.20
CA VAL A 200 2.82 -13.68 0.43
C VAL A 200 2.59 -14.89 -0.47
N THR A 201 3.65 -15.63 -0.72
CA THR A 201 3.65 -16.87 -1.50
C THR A 201 4.28 -18.01 -0.70
N ALA A 202 4.52 -19.16 -1.34
CA ALA A 202 5.30 -20.23 -0.74
C ALA A 202 6.80 -19.86 -0.54
N GLN A 203 7.28 -18.79 -1.19
CA GLN A 203 8.69 -18.38 -1.16
C GLN A 203 8.98 -17.29 -0.11
N GLY A 204 7.95 -16.62 0.40
CA GLY A 204 8.12 -15.53 1.35
C GLY A 204 7.11 -14.40 1.11
N SER A 205 7.30 -13.31 1.86
CA SER A 205 6.55 -12.07 1.68
C SER A 205 7.34 -11.06 0.85
N MET A 206 6.62 -10.17 0.17
CA MET A 206 7.17 -9.10 -0.63
C MET A 206 6.26 -7.87 -0.58
N ILE A 207 6.83 -6.71 -0.92
CA ILE A 207 6.08 -5.50 -1.22
C ILE A 207 6.48 -4.99 -2.60
N ASP A 208 5.50 -4.78 -3.47
CA ASP A 208 5.69 -4.36 -4.87
C ASP A 208 6.75 -5.21 -5.62
N GLY A 209 6.79 -6.51 -5.32
CA GLY A 209 7.74 -7.46 -5.91
C GLY A 209 9.12 -7.51 -5.25
N VAL A 210 9.40 -6.67 -4.26
CA VAL A 210 10.64 -6.68 -3.49
C VAL A 210 10.46 -7.55 -2.24
N ALA A 211 11.32 -8.56 -2.07
CA ALA A 211 11.25 -9.47 -0.93
C ALA A 211 11.41 -8.75 0.42
N LEU A 212 10.64 -9.20 1.42
CA LEU A 212 10.65 -8.68 2.79
C LEU A 212 11.12 -9.76 3.78
N LEU A 213 10.21 -10.59 4.25
CA LEU A 213 10.46 -11.61 5.28
C LEU A 213 10.23 -13.02 4.69
N PRO A 214 10.88 -14.06 5.23
CA PRO A 214 10.65 -15.44 4.81
C PRO A 214 9.35 -16.01 5.40
N ILE A 215 8.28 -15.21 5.51
CA ILE A 215 6.95 -15.66 5.95
C ILE A 215 6.19 -16.21 4.76
N THR A 216 5.68 -17.43 4.89
CA THR A 216 4.99 -18.15 3.81
C THR A 216 3.49 -18.33 4.10
N LEU A 217 2.75 -18.72 3.07
CA LEU A 217 1.32 -19.04 3.18
C LEU A 217 0.98 -20.10 4.22
N GLU A 218 1.88 -21.07 4.44
CA GLU A 218 1.71 -22.11 5.44
C GLU A 218 1.63 -21.51 6.86
N GLN A 219 2.51 -20.55 7.16
CA GLN A 219 2.55 -19.86 8.44
C GLN A 219 1.32 -18.96 8.64
N LEU A 220 0.75 -18.41 7.57
CA LEU A 220 -0.48 -17.62 7.65
C LEU A 220 -1.70 -18.46 8.03
N ASN A 221 -1.65 -19.79 7.88
CA ASN A 221 -2.73 -20.72 8.21
C ASN A 221 -4.11 -20.26 7.70
N LEU A 222 -4.21 -19.97 6.40
CA LEU A 222 -5.44 -19.43 5.80
C LEU A 222 -6.64 -20.39 5.92
N ASN A 223 -6.43 -21.70 6.08
CA ASN A 223 -7.52 -22.67 6.22
C ASN A 223 -8.08 -22.78 7.66
N GLY A 224 -7.44 -22.15 8.64
CA GLY A 224 -7.75 -22.32 10.07
C GLY A 224 -8.89 -21.46 10.62
N SER A 225 -9.47 -20.55 9.82
CA SER A 225 -10.45 -19.56 10.29
C SER A 225 -11.45 -19.17 9.20
N ASN A 226 -12.65 -18.75 9.60
CA ASN A 226 -13.67 -18.20 8.71
C ASN A 226 -13.39 -16.76 8.25
N HIS A 227 -12.37 -16.12 8.83
CA HIS A 227 -11.91 -14.80 8.44
C HIS A 227 -10.39 -14.73 8.47
N ILE A 228 -9.85 -13.84 7.64
CA ILE A 228 -8.44 -13.49 7.60
C ILE A 228 -8.27 -12.19 8.37
N LYS A 229 -7.50 -12.25 9.45
CA LYS A 229 -7.18 -11.09 10.26
C LYS A 229 -6.08 -10.29 9.58
N VAL A 230 -6.33 -9.02 9.31
CA VAL A 230 -5.36 -8.11 8.69
C VAL A 230 -5.15 -6.94 9.62
N ARG A 231 -3.93 -6.72 10.09
CA ARG A 231 -3.57 -5.55 10.91
C ARG A 231 -2.58 -4.68 10.16
N ILE A 232 -2.81 -3.38 10.18
CA ILE A 232 -1.93 -2.36 9.60
C ILE A 232 -1.62 -1.36 10.72
N GLY A 233 -0.35 -1.07 10.94
CA GLY A 233 0.03 -0.23 12.06
C GLY A 233 1.53 0.01 12.17
N ILE A 234 1.92 0.69 13.24
CA ILE A 234 3.30 1.01 13.58
C ILE A 234 3.71 0.16 14.77
N LYS A 235 4.85 -0.52 14.68
CA LYS A 235 5.39 -1.26 15.82
C LYS A 235 5.83 -0.32 16.93
N ASP A 236 5.73 -0.76 18.18
CA ASP A 236 6.21 0.02 19.32
C ASP A 236 7.72 0.28 19.28
N ASP A 237 8.48 -0.63 18.66
CA ASP A 237 9.94 -0.58 18.47
C ASP A 237 10.36 -0.14 17.06
N ALA A 238 9.41 0.35 16.24
CA ALA A 238 9.71 0.89 14.92
C ALA A 238 10.73 2.04 15.00
N ARG A 239 11.66 2.08 14.04
CA ARG A 239 12.68 3.13 13.97
C ARG A 239 12.05 4.48 13.65
N HIS A 240 11.11 4.50 12.71
CA HIS A 240 10.35 5.70 12.33
C HIS A 240 8.88 5.54 12.75
N GLN A 241 8.44 6.33 13.73
CA GLN A 241 7.07 6.32 14.26
C GLN A 241 6.29 7.54 13.76
N GLY A 242 6.27 7.73 12.44
CA GLY A 242 5.68 8.92 11.80
C GLY A 242 4.21 8.74 11.40
N GLY A 243 3.41 7.99 12.16
CA GLY A 243 1.97 7.85 11.88
C GLY A 243 1.60 7.16 10.56
N ILE A 244 0.30 7.07 10.29
CA ILE A 244 -0.28 6.45 9.09
C ILE A 244 -1.46 7.28 8.63
N ASN A 245 -1.54 7.52 7.31
CA ASN A 245 -2.75 7.90 6.59
C ASN A 245 -3.17 6.74 5.67
N LEU A 246 -4.43 6.31 5.76
CA LEU A 246 -5.00 5.23 4.93
C LEU A 246 -6.22 5.75 4.16
N PHE A 247 -6.22 5.50 2.84
CA PHE A 247 -7.16 6.10 1.91
C PHE A 247 -8.16 5.06 1.39
N GLY A 248 -9.43 5.46 1.33
CA GLY A 248 -10.53 4.69 0.78
C GLY A 248 -10.83 5.08 -0.68
N ARG A 249 -11.76 4.37 -1.30
CA ARG A 249 -12.03 4.47 -2.75
C ARG A 249 -12.47 5.85 -3.28
N ARG A 250 -12.70 6.83 -2.41
CA ARG A 250 -13.15 8.20 -2.72
C ARG A 250 -12.25 9.28 -2.12
N PHE A 251 -11.01 8.94 -1.78
CA PHE A 251 -9.99 9.89 -1.33
C PHE A 251 -8.64 9.50 -1.93
N GLY A 252 -7.70 10.44 -2.01
CA GLY A 252 -6.38 10.14 -2.54
C GLY A 252 -6.36 10.06 -4.06
N ASN A 253 -5.60 9.12 -4.61
CA ASN A 253 -5.38 8.94 -6.03
C ASN A 253 -6.01 7.67 -6.60
N TYR A 254 -6.34 6.69 -5.75
CA TYR A 254 -6.74 5.36 -6.19
C TYR A 254 -8.20 5.05 -5.82
N PRO A 255 -9.06 4.69 -6.81
CA PRO A 255 -10.48 4.42 -6.54
C PRO A 255 -10.70 3.01 -5.98
N GLN A 256 -9.99 2.64 -4.91
CA GLN A 256 -10.11 1.36 -4.21
C GLN A 256 -10.01 1.55 -2.69
N ASP A 257 -10.61 0.63 -1.93
CA ASP A 257 -10.31 0.51 -0.51
C ASP A 257 -9.13 -0.47 -0.29
N LEU A 258 -9.12 -1.19 0.82
CA LEU A 258 -8.21 -2.31 1.02
C LEU A 258 -8.67 -3.48 0.16
N VAL A 259 -7.86 -3.87 -0.83
CA VAL A 259 -8.21 -4.96 -1.75
C VAL A 259 -7.35 -6.17 -1.43
N MET A 260 -7.99 -7.24 -1.00
CA MET A 260 -7.38 -8.55 -0.82
C MET A 260 -7.65 -9.42 -2.05
N ARG A 261 -6.60 -10.09 -2.54
CA ARG A 261 -6.70 -11.11 -3.59
C ARG A 261 -6.04 -12.40 -3.14
N ILE A 262 -6.72 -13.51 -3.31
CA ILE A 262 -6.17 -14.84 -2.99
C ILE A 262 -6.23 -15.66 -4.27
N ALA A 263 -5.07 -15.94 -4.85
CA ALA A 263 -4.96 -16.91 -5.92
C ALA A 263 -4.92 -18.31 -5.30
N TYR A 264 -5.63 -19.27 -5.87
CA TYR A 264 -5.72 -20.63 -5.36
C TYR A 264 -5.66 -21.64 -6.49
N GLU A 265 -5.64 -22.92 -6.14
CA GLU A 265 -5.87 -24.02 -7.08
C GLU A 265 -6.52 -25.19 -6.35
N PHE A 266 -7.17 -26.08 -7.09
CA PHE A 266 -7.64 -27.35 -6.54
C PHE A 266 -6.57 -28.44 -6.74
N PRO A 267 -6.23 -29.22 -5.69
CA PRO A 267 -5.37 -30.38 -5.85
C PRO A 267 -5.99 -31.36 -6.86
N THR A 268 -5.21 -31.77 -7.86
CA THR A 268 -5.60 -32.84 -8.79
C THR A 268 -5.67 -34.19 -8.07
N GLU A 269 -6.46 -35.14 -8.60
CA GLU A 269 -6.76 -36.42 -7.94
C GLU A 269 -5.51 -37.22 -7.49
N ALA A 270 -4.38 -37.08 -8.19
CA ALA A 270 -3.11 -37.71 -7.82
C ALA A 270 -2.54 -37.21 -6.47
N ALA A 271 -2.81 -35.97 -6.08
CA ALA A 271 -2.32 -35.39 -4.82
C ALA A 271 -3.19 -35.82 -3.61
N ARG A 272 -4.48 -36.12 -3.82
CA ARG A 272 -5.39 -36.55 -2.75
C ARG A 272 -5.07 -37.94 -2.19
N ALA A 273 -4.36 -38.77 -2.97
CA ALA A 273 -3.98 -40.13 -2.56
C ALA A 273 -2.78 -40.17 -1.58
N GLN A 274 -2.02 -39.08 -1.42
CA GLN A 274 -0.85 -39.02 -0.53
C GLN A 274 -1.16 -38.44 0.86
N THR A 275 -2.37 -37.91 1.07
CA THR A 275 -2.79 -37.28 2.34
C THR A 275 -3.78 -38.15 3.13
N ARG A 276 -3.95 -39.42 2.76
CA ARG A 276 -4.77 -40.41 3.49
C ARG A 276 -3.91 -41.40 4.25
#